data_AF-A0A556TYR2-F1
#
_entry.id   AF-A0A556TYR2-F1
#
_cell.length_a   1.000
_cell.length_b   1.000
_cell.length_c   1.000
_cell.angle_alpha   90.00
_cell.angle_beta   90.00
_cell.angle_gamma   90.00
#
_symmetry.space_group_name_H-M   'P 1'
#
loop_
_entity.id
_entity.type
_entity.pdbx_description
1 polymer ?
#
loop_
_entity_poly.entity_id
_entity_poly.type
_entity_poly.pdbx_seq_one_letter_code
_entity_poly.pdbx_strand_id
1 'polypeptide(L)'
;MGSEQVEMGKCSEPDTGNAVQTNIASSNKDMKDNVNRYTLGWLNAPPNACCFCWCCCCSCSCLTVRPSKAEAEEIQEKTHDEQNEPTDEEPAGLTLEEAQSWAESFEHLIKSPNGRNNLCQFLKSEFSEENLLFWLACEELKKETNRTVVEQTVKKIYEDYVSVLSPKEVSLDSRAREVISKNMINPSSQTFDEAQAQIYTLMQRDSYPRYISSSVYEDLITSLKTVKTAEKS
;
A
#
# COMPACT_ATOMS: atom_id res chain seq x y z
N MET A 1 -34.26 -47.32 16.70
CA MET A 1 -34.39 -46.10 15.88
C MET A 1 -35.56 -45.30 16.44
N GLY A 2 -35.29 -44.12 17.01
CA GLY A 2 -36.35 -43.25 17.52
C GLY A 2 -35.96 -42.48 18.78
N SER A 3 -35.47 -41.26 18.55
CA SER A 3 -35.76 -40.05 19.32
C SER A 3 -34.95 -39.73 20.58
N GLU A 4 -34.11 -38.71 20.36
CA GLU A 4 -33.44 -37.79 21.27
C GLU A 4 -34.42 -37.00 22.15
N GLN A 5 -34.04 -36.73 23.41
CA GLN A 5 -34.29 -35.45 24.09
C GLN A 5 -33.43 -35.33 25.35
N VAL A 6 -32.83 -34.15 25.52
CA VAL A 6 -31.88 -33.72 26.55
C VAL A 6 -32.65 -33.11 27.73
N GLU A 7 -32.34 -33.53 28.95
CA GLU A 7 -32.94 -33.02 30.20
C GLU A 7 -32.00 -32.02 30.91
N MET A 8 -32.61 -30.94 31.41
CA MET A 8 -31.99 -29.84 32.12
C MET A 8 -31.75 -30.13 33.61
N GLY A 9 -30.74 -29.45 34.18
CA GLY A 9 -30.82 -28.90 35.53
C GLY A 9 -29.93 -29.55 36.58
N LYS A 10 -29.07 -28.72 37.19
CA LYS A 10 -28.73 -28.80 38.63
C LYS A 10 -28.03 -27.52 39.10
N CYS A 11 -28.67 -26.81 40.01
CA CYS A 11 -28.05 -25.90 40.98
C CYS A 11 -28.09 -26.58 42.35
N SER A 12 -27.04 -26.44 43.16
CA SER A 12 -27.05 -26.68 44.61
C SER A 12 -25.89 -25.92 45.27
N GLU A 13 -26.21 -24.90 46.06
CA GLU A 13 -25.44 -24.47 47.26
C GLU A 13 -25.90 -25.34 48.48
N PRO A 14 -25.57 -25.10 49.77
CA PRO A 14 -24.66 -24.15 50.45
C PRO A 14 -23.83 -24.79 51.61
N ASP A 15 -22.97 -24.01 52.29
CA ASP A 15 -22.81 -23.97 53.78
C ASP A 15 -21.64 -23.02 54.18
N THR A 16 -21.88 -21.84 54.78
CA THR A 16 -22.13 -21.45 56.20
C THR A 16 -20.89 -21.15 57.08
N GLY A 17 -20.88 -19.92 57.63
CA GLY A 17 -20.18 -19.47 58.87
C GLY A 17 -18.70 -19.06 58.72
N ASN A 18 -18.16 -18.01 59.34
CA ASN A 18 -18.64 -17.11 60.39
C ASN A 18 -17.75 -15.85 60.45
N ALA A 19 -18.30 -14.79 61.05
CA ALA A 19 -17.74 -13.44 61.18
C ALA A 19 -16.61 -13.29 62.22
N VAL A 20 -15.66 -12.37 61.97
CA VAL A 20 -15.13 -11.46 63.01
C VAL A 20 -14.91 -10.08 62.38
N GLN A 21 -15.35 -9.07 63.12
CA GLN A 21 -15.45 -7.66 62.80
C GLN A 21 -14.37 -6.91 63.59
N THR A 22 -13.65 -5.97 62.97
CA THR A 22 -13.18 -4.75 63.66
C THR A 22 -13.05 -3.62 62.64
N ASN A 23 -13.92 -2.62 62.81
CA ASN A 23 -13.91 -1.31 62.16
C ASN A 23 -12.75 -0.46 62.68
N ILE A 24 -12.19 0.47 61.88
CA ILE A 24 -11.98 1.89 62.25
C ILE A 24 -12.01 2.78 60.96
N ALA A 25 -12.89 3.80 60.99
CA ALA A 25 -12.98 5.07 60.23
C ALA A 25 -13.16 5.00 58.68
N SER A 26 -14.32 5.26 58.06
CA SER A 26 -15.16 6.50 58.01
C SER A 26 -14.36 7.79 57.77
N SER A 27 -14.69 8.69 56.84
CA SER A 27 -15.99 8.94 56.20
C SER A 27 -15.82 9.85 54.97
N ASN A 28 -16.56 9.51 53.91
CA ASN A 28 -17.50 10.35 53.14
C ASN A 28 -17.08 11.75 52.64
N LYS A 29 -17.23 12.01 51.33
CA LYS A 29 -18.51 12.45 50.72
C LYS A 29 -18.37 12.72 49.22
N ASP A 30 -19.37 12.23 48.47
CA ASP A 30 -20.22 12.89 47.44
C ASP A 30 -19.61 13.91 46.46
N MET A 31 -20.09 14.12 45.23
CA MET A 31 -20.93 13.43 44.25
C MET A 31 -21.07 14.45 43.09
N LYS A 32 -20.97 14.00 41.82
CA LYS A 32 -21.46 14.62 40.57
C LYS A 32 -20.89 15.99 40.13
N ASP A 33 -20.30 16.05 38.93
CA ASP A 33 -20.95 16.62 37.74
C ASP A 33 -20.05 16.61 36.48
N ASN A 34 -20.73 16.79 35.35
CA ASN A 34 -20.43 16.53 33.95
C ASN A 34 -19.62 17.66 33.24
N VAL A 35 -19.16 17.35 32.00
CA VAL A 35 -18.84 18.26 30.86
C VAL A 35 -17.35 18.55 30.53
N ASN A 36 -16.84 17.80 29.54
CA ASN A 36 -16.22 18.23 28.26
C ASN A 36 -15.27 19.47 28.22
N ARG A 37 -13.96 19.25 28.00
CA ARG A 37 -13.09 19.88 26.96
C ARG A 37 -11.58 19.80 27.29
N TYR A 38 -10.82 19.43 26.26
CA TYR A 38 -9.43 19.78 25.92
C TYR A 38 -8.60 20.57 26.95
N THR A 39 -7.49 20.02 27.44
CA THR A 39 -6.09 20.48 27.21
C THR A 39 -5.10 19.98 28.29
N LEU A 40 -3.91 19.60 27.81
CA LEU A 40 -2.57 19.71 28.43
C LEU A 40 -2.24 18.87 29.67
N GLY A 41 -1.36 17.87 29.47
CA GLY A 41 -0.71 17.12 30.55
C GLY A 41 0.32 16.09 30.11
N TRP A 42 1.20 16.41 29.14
CA TRP A 42 2.42 15.63 28.88
C TRP A 42 3.62 16.53 29.15
N LEU A 43 4.04 16.59 30.42
CA LEU A 43 5.40 17.02 30.75
C LEU A 43 5.97 15.97 31.70
N ASN A 44 6.67 15.00 31.12
CA ASN A 44 7.79 14.25 31.69
C ASN A 44 8.09 13.06 30.75
N ALA A 45 8.74 13.35 29.64
CA ALA A 45 9.42 12.34 28.81
C ALA A 45 10.93 12.67 28.79
N PRO A 46 11.81 11.66 28.86
CA PRO A 46 13.27 11.85 28.94
C PRO A 46 13.83 12.55 27.69
N PRO A 47 14.94 13.29 27.82
CA PRO A 47 15.48 14.09 26.72
C PRO A 47 16.26 13.17 25.79
N ASN A 48 15.58 12.41 24.92
CA ASN A 48 16.13 11.70 23.74
C ASN A 48 15.04 11.05 22.86
N ALA A 49 13.79 11.56 22.89
CA ALA A 49 12.78 11.15 21.92
C ALA A 49 12.93 11.99 20.64
N CYS A 50 13.94 11.67 19.82
CA CYS A 50 14.05 12.25 18.49
C CYS A 50 12.94 11.69 17.60
N CYS A 51 12.14 12.60 17.04
CA CYS A 51 11.16 12.32 16.02
C CYS A 51 11.81 11.53 14.87
N PHE A 52 11.17 10.45 14.42
CA PHE A 52 11.46 9.74 13.16
C PHE A 52 11.13 10.66 11.96
N CYS A 53 11.84 11.77 11.87
CA CYS A 53 11.85 12.66 10.73
C CYS A 53 13.21 12.49 10.08
N TRP A 54 13.27 11.70 9.00
CA TRP A 54 14.47 11.52 8.18
C TRP A 54 14.90 12.83 7.46
N CYS A 55 14.29 13.98 7.78
CA CYS A 55 14.52 15.26 7.10
C CYS A 55 15.50 16.22 7.81
N CYS A 56 16.33 15.77 8.76
CA CYS A 56 17.26 16.69 9.42
C CYS A 56 18.49 17.02 8.56
N CYS A 57 18.35 18.07 7.75
CA CYS A 57 19.44 18.95 7.35
C CYS A 57 20.29 19.33 8.57
N CYS A 58 21.57 18.99 8.52
CA CYS A 58 22.58 19.41 9.47
C CYS A 58 22.66 20.95 9.52
N SER A 59 22.09 21.55 10.57
CA SER A 59 22.49 22.89 11.02
C SER A 59 23.59 22.76 12.07
N CYS A 60 24.84 22.77 11.61
CA CYS A 60 25.98 23.19 12.43
C CYS A 60 26.58 24.43 11.78
N SER A 61 26.46 25.57 12.47
CA SER A 61 27.06 26.84 12.05
C SER A 61 28.57 26.86 12.25
N CYS A 62 29.21 27.74 11.47
CA CYS A 62 30.51 28.40 11.70
C CYS A 62 31.76 27.81 11.00
N LEU A 63 31.97 28.17 9.73
CA LEU A 63 33.16 28.96 9.38
C LEU A 63 32.89 29.81 8.13
N THR A 64 33.09 31.12 8.29
CA THR A 64 32.99 32.15 7.27
C THR A 64 34.09 31.99 6.20
N VAL A 65 33.71 31.78 4.94
CA VAL A 65 34.55 32.14 3.78
C VAL A 65 33.72 33.07 2.90
N ARG A 66 34.22 34.29 2.72
CA ARG A 66 33.66 35.30 1.81
C ARG A 66 33.84 34.84 0.35
N PRO A 67 32.91 35.14 -0.56
CA PRO A 67 33.04 34.71 -1.96
C PRO A 67 34.04 35.61 -2.70
N SER A 68 35.06 35.01 -3.31
CA SER A 68 35.81 35.65 -4.39
C SER A 68 35.04 35.44 -5.69
N LYS A 69 34.91 36.53 -6.44
CA LYS A 69 34.33 36.65 -7.78
C LYS A 69 35.04 35.70 -8.77
N ALA A 70 34.28 35.26 -9.78
CA ALA A 70 34.58 34.28 -10.85
C ALA A 70 34.32 32.84 -10.36
N GLU A 71 33.32 32.10 -10.84
CA GLU A 71 32.73 32.01 -12.18
C GLU A 71 31.20 31.90 -12.08
N ALA A 72 30.47 32.74 -12.82
CA ALA A 72 29.04 32.55 -13.04
C ALA A 72 28.92 31.87 -14.40
N GLU A 73 28.89 30.53 -14.40
CA GLU A 73 28.41 29.78 -15.55
C GLU A 73 26.90 29.55 -15.38
N GLU A 74 26.20 30.16 -16.32
CA GLU A 74 24.78 30.08 -16.61
C GLU A 74 24.42 28.65 -17.02
N ILE A 75 23.83 27.87 -16.11
CA ILE A 75 23.15 26.62 -16.48
C ILE A 75 21.68 26.93 -16.62
N GLN A 76 21.25 27.01 -17.87
CA GLN A 76 19.86 27.20 -18.28
C GLN A 76 18.99 26.07 -17.71
N GLU A 77 18.01 26.47 -16.92
CA GLU A 77 16.90 25.64 -16.45
C GLU A 77 16.05 25.23 -17.67
N LYS A 78 16.33 24.04 -18.22
CA LYS A 78 15.39 23.32 -19.06
C LYS A 78 14.64 22.35 -18.16
N THR A 79 13.39 22.68 -17.88
CA THR A 79 12.31 21.73 -17.59
C THR A 79 12.41 20.57 -18.57
N HIS A 80 12.91 19.43 -18.09
CA HIS A 80 12.74 18.15 -18.76
C HIS A 80 11.57 17.45 -18.08
N ASP A 81 10.46 17.43 -18.79
CA ASP A 81 9.32 16.57 -18.53
C ASP A 81 9.81 15.14 -18.79
N GLU A 82 10.30 14.45 -17.75
CA GLU A 82 10.69 13.05 -17.84
C GLU A 82 9.42 12.20 -17.95
N GLN A 83 8.97 12.04 -19.19
CA GLN A 83 8.23 10.87 -19.63
C GLN A 83 9.14 9.65 -19.42
N ASN A 84 8.96 8.97 -18.30
CA ASN A 84 9.46 7.62 -18.12
C ASN A 84 8.65 6.67 -19.02
N GLU A 85 9.11 6.54 -20.26
CA GLU A 85 8.80 5.39 -21.12
C GLU A 85 9.46 4.14 -20.54
N PRO A 86 8.70 3.10 -20.15
CA PRO A 86 9.29 1.85 -19.71
C PRO A 86 9.65 0.97 -20.91
N THR A 87 10.96 0.75 -21.06
CA THR A 87 11.65 -0.46 -21.58
C THR A 87 11.23 -1.02 -22.94
N ASP A 88 12.21 -1.03 -23.85
CA ASP A 88 12.26 -1.71 -25.15
C ASP A 88 11.82 -3.18 -25.10
N GLU A 89 10.51 -3.42 -25.20
CA GLU A 89 9.93 -4.63 -25.75
C GLU A 89 9.17 -4.17 -27.00
N GLU A 90 9.80 -4.30 -28.17
CA GLU A 90 9.15 -4.14 -29.48
C GLU A 90 7.76 -4.81 -29.44
N PRO A 91 6.66 -4.11 -29.76
CA PRO A 91 5.34 -4.70 -29.66
C PRO A 91 5.21 -5.75 -30.76
N ALA A 92 5.45 -7.01 -30.40
CA ALA A 92 4.80 -8.11 -31.07
C ALA A 92 3.29 -7.76 -31.08
N GLY A 93 2.75 -7.50 -32.28
CA GLY A 93 1.39 -7.00 -32.42
C GLY A 93 0.41 -7.86 -31.64
N LEU A 94 -0.46 -7.20 -30.87
CA LEU A 94 -1.45 -7.87 -30.03
C LEU A 94 -2.26 -8.87 -30.85
N THR A 95 -2.15 -10.15 -30.51
CA THR A 95 -2.89 -11.21 -31.19
C THR A 95 -4.24 -11.47 -30.51
N LEU A 96 -5.24 -11.93 -31.28
CA LEU A 96 -6.52 -12.35 -30.69
C LEU A 96 -6.34 -13.48 -29.65
N GLU A 97 -5.39 -14.39 -29.86
CA GLU A 97 -5.15 -15.51 -28.94
C GLU A 97 -4.60 -15.01 -27.61
N GLU A 98 -3.63 -14.10 -27.66
CA GLU A 98 -3.12 -13.41 -26.47
C GLU A 98 -4.24 -12.68 -25.74
N ALA A 99 -5.04 -11.86 -26.44
CA ALA A 99 -6.13 -11.12 -25.83
C ALA A 99 -7.18 -12.05 -25.18
N GLN A 100 -7.51 -13.18 -25.81
CA GLN A 100 -8.44 -14.17 -25.25
C GLN A 100 -7.90 -14.84 -23.98
N SER A 101 -6.60 -15.11 -23.93
CA SER A 101 -5.96 -15.73 -22.75
C SER A 101 -6.10 -14.89 -21.48
N TRP A 102 -6.27 -13.57 -21.62
CA TRP A 102 -6.45 -12.64 -20.50
C TRP A 102 -7.72 -12.89 -19.73
N ALA A 103 -8.77 -13.42 -20.35
CA ALA A 103 -10.02 -13.78 -19.65
C ALA A 103 -9.91 -15.10 -18.88
N GLU A 104 -8.91 -15.93 -19.15
CA GLU A 104 -8.71 -17.21 -18.47
C GLU A 104 -8.15 -17.02 -17.07
N SER A 105 -7.23 -16.06 -16.89
CA SER A 105 -6.67 -15.73 -15.58
C SER A 105 -6.11 -14.31 -15.52
N PHE A 106 -6.20 -13.70 -14.34
CA PHE A 106 -5.54 -12.42 -14.06
C PHE A 106 -4.02 -12.49 -14.27
N GLU A 107 -3.42 -13.67 -14.04
CA GLU A 107 -1.99 -13.90 -14.24
C GLU A 107 -1.59 -13.77 -15.72
N HIS A 108 -2.39 -14.31 -16.65
CA HIS A 108 -2.16 -14.14 -18.08
C HIS A 108 -2.24 -12.67 -18.49
N LEU A 109 -3.23 -11.94 -17.96
CA LEU A 109 -3.40 -10.51 -18.23
C LEU A 109 -2.20 -9.69 -17.74
N ILE A 110 -1.79 -9.85 -16.49
CA ILE A 110 -0.78 -8.98 -15.87
C ILE A 110 0.66 -9.31 -16.32
N LYS A 111 0.92 -10.53 -16.80
CA LYS A 111 2.21 -10.90 -17.40
C LYS A 111 2.39 -10.40 -18.83
N SER A 112 1.29 -10.16 -19.56
CA SER A 112 1.35 -9.58 -20.90
C SER A 112 1.61 -8.06 -20.84
N PRO A 113 2.60 -7.50 -21.58
CA PRO A 113 2.75 -6.06 -21.75
C PRO A 113 1.48 -5.39 -22.33
N ASN A 114 0.90 -5.99 -23.36
CA ASN A 114 -0.35 -5.51 -23.97
C ASN A 114 -1.52 -5.56 -22.97
N GLY A 115 -1.58 -6.62 -22.17
CA GLY A 115 -2.59 -6.81 -21.13
C GLY A 115 -2.50 -5.76 -20.03
N ARG A 116 -1.29 -5.51 -19.53
CA ARG A 116 -1.01 -4.42 -18.57
C ARG A 116 -1.41 -3.06 -19.12
N ASN A 117 -1.11 -2.77 -20.38
CA ASN A 117 -1.46 -1.49 -21.01
C ASN A 117 -2.99 -1.29 -21.08
N ASN A 118 -3.74 -2.31 -21.50
CA ASN A 118 -5.20 -2.24 -21.55
C ASN A 118 -5.81 -2.14 -20.15
N LEU A 119 -5.33 -2.96 -19.20
CA LEU A 119 -5.78 -2.89 -17.81
C LEU A 119 -5.48 -1.53 -17.18
N CYS A 120 -4.32 -0.94 -17.46
CA CYS A 120 -3.96 0.40 -16.98
C CYS A 120 -4.95 1.47 -17.46
N GLN A 121 -5.36 1.43 -18.74
CA GLN A 121 -6.37 2.35 -19.26
C GLN A 121 -7.72 2.18 -18.57
N PHE A 122 -8.14 0.93 -18.32
CA PHE A 122 -9.35 0.64 -17.57
C PHE A 122 -9.27 1.16 -16.13
N LEU A 123 -8.20 0.88 -15.41
CA LEU A 123 -8.02 1.33 -14.02
C LEU A 123 -7.98 2.86 -13.91
N LYS A 124 -7.37 3.55 -14.88
CA LYS A 124 -7.41 5.03 -14.97
C LYS A 124 -8.83 5.57 -15.10
N SER A 125 -9.70 4.88 -15.84
CA SER A 125 -11.11 5.28 -15.97
C SER A 125 -11.90 5.07 -14.67
N GLU A 126 -11.44 4.17 -13.80
CA GLU A 126 -12.00 3.90 -12.47
C GLU A 126 -11.23 4.60 -11.33
N PHE A 127 -10.24 5.45 -11.63
CA PHE A 127 -9.38 6.12 -10.64
C PHE A 127 -8.73 5.14 -9.64
N SER A 128 -8.17 4.04 -10.15
CA SER A 128 -7.57 2.96 -9.34
C SER A 128 -6.25 2.44 -9.93
N GLU A 129 -5.62 3.20 -10.82
CA GLU A 129 -4.39 2.81 -11.52
C GLU A 129 -3.18 2.68 -10.60
N GLU A 130 -3.19 3.34 -9.43
CA GLU A 130 -2.12 3.26 -8.44
C GLU A 130 -1.84 1.82 -7.99
N ASN A 131 -2.85 0.96 -8.00
CA ASN A 131 -2.71 -0.46 -7.65
C ASN A 131 -1.81 -1.20 -8.63
N LEU A 132 -1.99 -0.98 -9.94
CA LEU A 132 -1.17 -1.61 -10.97
C LEU A 132 0.23 -0.99 -10.99
N LEU A 133 0.33 0.34 -10.84
CA LEU A 133 1.61 1.04 -10.83
C LEU A 133 2.49 0.62 -9.64
N PHE A 134 1.90 0.48 -8.44
CA PHE A 134 2.59 -0.05 -7.27
C PHE A 134 3.06 -1.49 -7.51
N TRP A 135 2.20 -2.34 -8.07
CA TRP A 135 2.56 -3.72 -8.37
C TRP A 135 3.73 -3.82 -9.34
N LEU A 136 3.74 -2.99 -10.40
CA LEU A 136 4.83 -2.93 -11.38
C LEU A 136 6.14 -2.39 -10.78
N ALA A 137 6.06 -1.38 -9.92
CA ALA A 137 7.23 -0.85 -9.24
C ALA A 137 7.88 -1.92 -8.34
N CYS A 138 7.06 -2.76 -7.69
CA CYS A 138 7.56 -3.91 -6.92
C CYS A 138 8.20 -4.98 -7.80
N GLU A 139 7.63 -5.31 -8.96
CA GLU A 139 8.25 -6.24 -9.93
C GLU A 139 9.59 -5.74 -10.43
N GLU A 140 9.73 -4.42 -10.65
CA GLU A 140 11.00 -3.85 -11.08
C GLU A 140 12.04 -3.86 -9.95
N LEU A 141 11.63 -3.50 -8.73
CA LEU A 141 12.48 -3.60 -7.54
C LEU A 141 13.05 -5.01 -7.33
N LYS A 142 12.27 -6.06 -7.64
CA LYS A 142 12.70 -7.46 -7.51
C LYS A 142 13.83 -7.86 -8.45
N LYS A 143 13.98 -7.17 -9.58
CA LYS A 143 15.06 -7.42 -10.56
C LYS A 143 16.37 -6.74 -10.17
N GLU A 144 16.30 -5.73 -9.30
CA GLU A 144 17.48 -4.97 -8.89
C GLU A 144 18.35 -5.76 -7.90
N THR A 145 19.66 -5.72 -8.13
CA THR A 145 20.67 -6.42 -7.31
C THR A 145 21.64 -5.45 -6.64
N ASN A 146 21.75 -4.22 -7.14
CA ASN A 146 22.56 -3.18 -6.55
C ASN A 146 21.89 -2.64 -5.28
N ARG A 147 22.51 -2.91 -4.13
CA ARG A 147 22.01 -2.51 -2.81
C ARG A 147 21.66 -1.01 -2.72
N THR A 148 22.47 -0.14 -3.30
CA THR A 148 22.22 1.31 -3.23
C THR A 148 20.97 1.69 -4.01
N VAL A 149 20.78 1.09 -5.20
CA VAL A 149 19.59 1.31 -6.02
C VAL A 149 18.36 0.72 -5.35
N VAL A 150 18.45 -0.49 -4.76
CA VAL A 150 17.37 -1.07 -3.95
C VAL A 150 16.94 -0.11 -2.83
N GLU A 151 17.87 0.40 -2.04
CA GLU A 151 17.55 1.30 -0.93
C GLU A 151 16.89 2.61 -1.42
N GLN A 152 17.31 3.15 -2.56
CA GLN A 152 16.70 4.34 -3.18
C GLN A 152 15.31 4.04 -3.74
N THR A 153 15.15 2.96 -4.50
CA THR A 153 13.88 2.54 -5.10
C THR A 153 12.85 2.19 -4.03
N VAL A 154 13.25 1.53 -2.93
CA VAL A 154 12.33 1.25 -1.82
C VAL A 154 11.79 2.53 -1.20
N LYS A 155 12.64 3.54 -0.98
CA LYS A 155 12.21 4.84 -0.45
C LYS A 155 11.21 5.51 -1.39
N LYS A 156 11.52 5.52 -2.69
CA LYS A 156 10.62 6.07 -3.71
C LYS A 156 9.27 5.37 -3.72
N ILE A 157 9.24 4.04 -3.73
CA ILE A 157 7.98 3.26 -3.69
C ILE A 157 7.19 3.55 -2.41
N TYR A 158 7.87 3.67 -1.26
CA TYR A 158 7.21 4.01 -0.01
C TYR A 158 6.55 5.39 -0.08
N GLU A 159 7.29 6.41 -0.54
CA GLU A 159 6.80 7.78 -0.67
C GLU A 159 5.65 7.88 -1.68
N ASP A 160 5.77 7.20 -2.82
CA ASP A 160 4.80 7.25 -3.91
C ASP A 160 3.52 6.45 -3.62
N TYR A 161 3.57 5.32 -2.90
CA TYR A 161 2.42 4.42 -2.81
C TYR A 161 2.02 3.99 -1.40
N VAL A 162 2.90 4.08 -0.40
CA VAL A 162 2.62 3.56 0.96
C VAL A 162 2.34 4.68 1.96
N SER A 163 3.03 5.81 1.80
CA SER A 163 2.89 6.98 2.65
C SER A 163 1.44 7.45 2.69
N VAL A 164 0.91 7.72 3.88
CA VAL A 164 -0.43 8.28 4.10
C VAL A 164 -0.59 9.71 3.57
N LEU A 165 0.51 10.31 3.13
CA LEU A 165 0.53 11.63 2.50
C LEU A 165 0.61 11.53 0.97
N SER A 166 0.73 10.32 0.42
CA SER A 166 0.81 10.14 -1.02
C SER A 166 -0.56 10.35 -1.68
N PRO A 167 -0.63 11.10 -2.79
CA PRO A 167 -1.84 11.15 -3.62
C PRO A 167 -2.13 9.82 -4.34
N LYS A 168 -1.17 8.88 -4.39
CA LYS A 168 -1.31 7.55 -5.02
C LYS A 168 -1.23 6.44 -3.96
N GLU A 169 -1.63 6.72 -2.72
CA GLU A 169 -1.63 5.76 -1.63
C GLU A 169 -2.48 4.53 -1.99
N VAL A 170 -1.87 3.34 -1.96
CA VAL A 170 -2.60 2.08 -2.13
C VAL A 170 -3.27 1.65 -0.82
N SER A 171 -4.45 1.04 -0.94
CA SER A 171 -5.22 0.56 0.22
C SER A 171 -4.61 -0.72 0.81
N LEU A 172 -3.77 -0.56 1.83
CA LEU A 172 -3.13 -1.67 2.57
C LEU A 172 -3.76 -1.86 3.95
N ASP A 173 -3.87 -3.11 4.39
CA ASP A 173 -4.28 -3.40 5.77
C ASP A 173 -3.17 -3.06 6.79
N SER A 174 -3.55 -3.03 8.07
CA SER A 174 -2.61 -2.67 9.15
C SER A 174 -1.44 -3.63 9.27
N ARG A 175 -1.63 -4.92 8.94
CA ARG A 175 -0.57 -5.94 9.03
C ARG A 175 0.49 -5.70 7.96
N ALA A 176 0.08 -5.48 6.72
CA ALA A 176 0.98 -5.15 5.62
C ALA A 176 1.78 -3.86 5.90
N ARG A 177 1.11 -2.82 6.44
CA ARG A 177 1.77 -1.57 6.85
C ARG A 177 2.80 -1.78 7.97
N GLU A 178 2.50 -2.62 8.95
CA GLU A 178 3.43 -2.95 10.03
C GLU A 178 4.67 -3.68 9.50
N VAL A 179 4.48 -4.65 8.60
CA VAL A 179 5.58 -5.40 7.97
C VAL A 179 6.48 -4.48 7.15
N ILE A 180 5.90 -3.60 6.31
CA ILE A 180 6.67 -2.60 5.58
C ILE A 180 7.46 -1.73 6.56
N SER A 181 6.82 -1.22 7.62
CA SER A 181 7.48 -0.34 8.60
C SER A 181 8.70 -1.01 9.26
N LYS A 182 8.65 -2.31 9.53
CA LYS A 182 9.80 -3.10 10.02
C LYS A 182 10.87 -3.27 8.95
N ASN A 183 10.47 -3.59 7.72
CA ASN A 183 11.40 -3.80 6.60
C ASN A 183 12.13 -2.51 6.19
N MET A 184 11.52 -1.34 6.40
CA MET A 184 12.15 -0.04 6.14
C MET A 184 13.41 0.23 6.99
N ILE A 185 13.63 -0.51 8.08
CA ILE A 185 14.87 -0.43 8.88
C ILE A 185 16.08 -0.96 8.08
N ASN A 186 15.87 -2.00 7.28
CA ASN A 186 16.88 -2.55 6.38
C ASN A 186 16.22 -2.93 5.05
N PRO A 187 16.03 -1.95 4.15
CA PRO A 187 15.38 -2.14 2.86
C PRO A 187 16.02 -3.25 2.03
N SER A 188 15.18 -4.05 1.40
CA SER A 188 15.57 -5.10 0.46
C SER A 188 14.61 -5.16 -0.73
N SER A 189 14.95 -5.95 -1.75
CA SER A 189 14.07 -6.19 -2.89
C SER A 189 12.74 -6.89 -2.53
N GLN A 190 12.64 -7.42 -1.30
CA GLN A 190 11.45 -8.11 -0.77
C GLN A 190 10.64 -7.23 0.20
N THR A 191 11.00 -5.94 0.35
CA THR A 191 10.39 -5.03 1.34
C THR A 191 8.86 -5.00 1.25
N PHE A 192 8.32 -5.11 0.03
CA PHE A 192 6.89 -4.95 -0.27
C PHE A 192 6.17 -6.26 -0.65
N ASP A 193 6.78 -7.43 -0.49
CA ASP A 193 6.20 -8.70 -0.98
C ASP A 193 4.77 -8.96 -0.49
N GLU A 194 4.52 -8.73 0.80
CA GLU A 194 3.19 -8.92 1.39
C GLU A 194 2.18 -7.90 0.85
N ALA A 195 2.58 -6.64 0.75
CA ALA A 195 1.72 -5.57 0.23
C ALA A 195 1.43 -5.77 -1.27
N GLN A 196 2.42 -6.17 -2.05
CA GLN A 196 2.26 -6.49 -3.46
C GLN A 196 1.29 -7.65 -3.66
N ALA A 197 1.37 -8.70 -2.84
CA ALA A 197 0.43 -9.82 -2.89
C ALA A 197 -1.00 -9.40 -2.51
N GLN A 198 -1.15 -8.50 -1.54
CA GLN A 198 -2.45 -7.92 -1.18
C GLN A 198 -3.05 -7.11 -2.33
N ILE A 199 -2.28 -6.21 -2.96
CA ILE A 199 -2.75 -5.38 -4.07
C ILE A 199 -3.03 -6.21 -5.33
N TYR A 200 -2.23 -7.24 -5.59
CA TYR A 200 -2.53 -8.24 -6.63
C TYR A 200 -3.90 -8.87 -6.39
N THR A 201 -4.16 -9.34 -5.16
CA THR A 201 -5.44 -9.99 -4.79
C THR A 201 -6.61 -9.01 -4.87
N LEU A 202 -6.40 -7.74 -4.49
CA LEU A 202 -7.40 -6.68 -4.61
C LEU A 202 -7.83 -6.51 -6.08
N MET A 203 -6.87 -6.28 -6.98
CA MET A 203 -7.14 -6.14 -8.41
C MET A 203 -7.78 -7.40 -9.00
N GLN A 204 -7.26 -8.59 -8.64
CA GLN A 204 -7.78 -9.87 -9.12
C GLN A 204 -9.25 -10.08 -8.76
N ARG A 205 -9.67 -9.65 -7.57
CA ARG A 205 -11.02 -9.90 -7.05
C ARG A 205 -12.02 -8.80 -7.38
N ASP A 206 -11.56 -7.58 -7.65
CA ASP A 206 -12.42 -6.42 -7.86
C ASP A 206 -12.34 -5.89 -9.30
N SER A 207 -11.23 -5.26 -9.67
CA SER A 207 -11.08 -4.60 -10.97
C SER A 207 -11.03 -5.59 -12.15
N TYR A 208 -10.39 -6.74 -11.99
CA TYR A 208 -10.20 -7.71 -13.08
C TYR A 208 -11.52 -8.30 -13.62
N PRO A 209 -12.45 -8.80 -12.79
CA PRO A 209 -13.75 -9.26 -13.28
C PRO A 209 -14.55 -8.15 -13.99
N ARG A 210 -14.45 -6.91 -13.50
CA ARG A 210 -15.08 -5.74 -14.16
C ARG A 210 -14.43 -5.45 -15.50
N TYR A 211 -13.10 -5.47 -15.58
CA TYR A 211 -12.34 -5.27 -16.82
C TYR A 211 -12.74 -6.30 -17.89
N ILE A 212 -12.76 -7.59 -17.57
CA ILE A 212 -13.14 -8.65 -18.52
C ILE A 212 -14.60 -8.53 -18.97
N SER A 213 -15.47 -7.95 -18.15
CA SER A 213 -16.89 -7.71 -18.48
C SER A 213 -17.14 -6.32 -19.07
N SER A 214 -16.10 -5.51 -19.28
CA SER A 214 -16.23 -4.13 -19.74
C SER A 214 -16.31 -4.05 -21.26
N SER A 215 -16.92 -2.98 -21.76
CA SER A 215 -16.92 -2.68 -23.20
C SER A 215 -15.50 -2.50 -23.74
N VAL A 216 -14.57 -2.01 -22.93
CA VAL A 216 -13.15 -1.84 -23.32
C VAL A 216 -12.55 -3.17 -23.80
N TYR A 217 -12.77 -4.25 -23.04
CA TYR A 217 -12.28 -5.58 -23.42
C TYR A 217 -13.11 -6.20 -24.55
N GLU A 218 -14.44 -6.05 -24.53
CA GLU A 218 -15.31 -6.59 -25.58
C GLU A 218 -15.03 -5.96 -26.97
N ASP A 219 -14.85 -4.64 -27.03
CA ASP A 219 -14.55 -3.89 -28.23
C ASP A 219 -13.18 -4.30 -28.79
N LEU A 220 -12.20 -4.52 -27.91
CA LEU A 220 -10.87 -5.02 -28.29
C LEU A 220 -10.96 -6.40 -28.96
N ILE A 221 -11.64 -7.36 -28.31
CA ILE A 221 -11.81 -8.72 -28.83
C ILE A 221 -12.55 -8.71 -30.17
N THR A 222 -13.58 -7.87 -30.29
CA THR A 222 -14.35 -7.72 -31.53
C THR A 222 -13.47 -7.18 -32.65
N SER A 223 -12.70 -6.13 -32.38
CA SER A 223 -11.78 -5.53 -33.34
C SER A 223 -10.75 -6.55 -33.85
N LEU A 224 -10.13 -7.32 -32.95
CA LEU A 224 -9.14 -8.35 -33.31
C LEU A 224 -9.75 -9.53 -34.11
N LYS A 225 -11.02 -9.87 -33.87
CA LYS A 225 -11.73 -10.89 -34.67
C LYS A 225 -11.95 -10.44 -36.11
N THR A 226 -12.36 -9.18 -36.31
CA THR A 226 -12.62 -8.66 -37.66
C THR A 226 -11.36 -8.64 -38.53
N VAL A 227 -10.22 -8.25 -37.95
CA VAL A 227 -8.91 -8.25 -38.63
C VAL A 227 -8.51 -9.67 -39.06
N LYS A 228 -8.63 -10.66 -38.16
CA LYS A 228 -8.33 -12.07 -38.49
C LYS A 228 -9.22 -12.66 -39.59
N THR A 229 -10.47 -12.21 -39.73
CA THR A 229 -11.37 -12.66 -40.80
C THR A 229 -10.99 -12.01 -42.15
N ALA A 230 -10.57 -10.75 -42.14
CA ALA A 230 -10.14 -10.04 -43.35
C ALA A 230 -8.83 -10.61 -43.94
N GLU A 231 -7.90 -11.07 -43.10
CA GLU A 231 -6.63 -11.68 -43.57
C GLU A 231 -6.80 -13.09 -44.18
N LYS A 232 -7.95 -13.74 -43.94
CA LYS A 232 -8.26 -15.09 -44.46
C LYS A 232 -9.13 -15.09 -45.73
N SER A 233 -9.62 -13.93 -46.17
CA SER A 233 -10.49 -13.76 -47.34
C SER A 233 -9.71 -13.27 -48.55
#